data_AF-A0A222SV39-F1
#
_entry.id   AF-A0A222SV39-F1
#
_cell.length_a   1.000
_cell.length_b   1.000
_cell.length_c   1.000
_cell.angle_alpha   90.00
_cell.angle_beta   90.00
_cell.angle_gamma   90.00
#
_symmetry.space_group_name_H-M   'P 1'
#
loop_
_entity.id
_entity.type
_entity.pdbx_description
1 polymer ?
#
loop_
_entity_poly.entity_id
_entity_poly.type
_entity_poly.pdbx_seq_one_letter_code
_entity_poly.pdbx_strand_id
1 'polypeptide(L)'
;MRCIIANFAFDLTAREVTDAMSGVSPEPITGPSVQIGRRAYPVKQVGAVVTRQDRRDFTAGEVIRAMTRLGFTCHPAPAVAAADPIETASDLLGKPMEG
;
A
#
# COMPACT_ATOMS: atom_id res chain seq x y z
N MET A 1 10.36 7.80 -16.48
CA MET A 1 9.07 8.50 -16.34
C MET A 1 9.16 9.41 -15.13
N ARG A 2 8.74 10.66 -15.25
CA ARG A 2 8.72 11.58 -14.11
C ARG A 2 7.46 11.39 -13.27
N CYS A 3 7.61 11.15 -11.98
CA CYS A 3 6.51 11.04 -11.02
C CYS A 3 6.79 11.90 -9.78
N ILE A 4 5.74 12.26 -9.05
CA ILE A 4 5.85 13.07 -7.82
C ILE A 4 5.43 12.19 -6.65
N ILE A 5 6.32 12.08 -5.66
CA ILE A 5 6.09 11.34 -4.41
C ILE A 5 6.58 12.25 -3.27
N ALA A 6 5.76 12.44 -2.22
CA ALA A 6 6.09 13.33 -1.10
C ALA A 6 6.44 14.77 -1.55
N ASN A 7 5.75 15.30 -2.57
CA ASN A 7 6.05 16.58 -3.22
C ASN A 7 7.42 16.67 -3.95
N PHE A 8 8.20 15.60 -4.04
CA PHE A 8 9.45 15.57 -4.80
C PHE A 8 9.28 14.89 -6.15
N ALA A 9 9.93 15.43 -7.17
CA ALA A 9 9.96 14.81 -8.49
C ALA A 9 11.05 13.74 -8.57
N PHE A 10 10.69 12.56 -9.04
CA PHE A 10 11.59 11.45 -9.32
C PHE A 10 11.47 11.01 -10.77
N ASP A 11 12.61 10.73 -11.38
CA ASP A 11 12.70 10.06 -12.67
C ASP A 11 12.93 8.58 -12.41
N LEU A 12 11.84 7.80 -12.43
CA LEU A 12 11.88 6.36 -12.21
C LEU A 12 11.58 5.60 -13.50
N THR A 13 12.19 4.44 -13.63
CA THR A 13 11.89 3.44 -14.65
C THR A 13 11.48 2.11 -13.99
N ALA A 14 10.75 1.27 -14.73
CA ALA A 14 10.36 -0.06 -14.23
C ALA A 14 11.58 -0.93 -13.90
N ARG A 15 12.68 -0.75 -14.64
CA ARG A 15 13.95 -1.43 -14.38
C ARG A 15 14.57 -1.00 -13.05
N GLU A 16 14.69 0.30 -12.80
CA GLU A 16 15.25 0.81 -11.53
C GLU A 16 14.43 0.36 -10.32
N VAL A 17 13.10 0.32 -10.43
CA VAL A 17 12.25 -0.22 -9.37
C VAL A 17 12.54 -1.71 -9.14
N THR A 18 12.66 -2.50 -10.21
CA THR A 18 12.93 -3.94 -10.10
C THR A 18 14.33 -4.20 -9.52
N ASP A 19 15.33 -3.47 -9.97
CA ASP A 19 16.72 -3.58 -9.50
C ASP A 19 16.83 -3.16 -8.03
N ALA A 20 16.16 -2.07 -7.62
CA ALA A 20 16.15 -1.60 -6.24
C ALA A 20 15.43 -2.58 -5.28
N MET A 21 14.42 -3.30 -5.77
CA MET A 21 13.70 -4.30 -4.99
C MET A 21 14.37 -5.69 -5.01
N SER A 22 15.44 -5.86 -5.77
CA SER A 22 16.19 -7.12 -5.81
C SER A 22 16.82 -7.42 -4.45
N GLY A 23 16.58 -8.63 -3.93
CA GLY A 23 17.07 -9.04 -2.61
C GLY A 23 16.29 -8.47 -1.41
N VAL A 24 15.29 -7.61 -1.64
CA VAL A 24 14.43 -7.09 -0.57
C VAL A 24 13.40 -8.16 -0.19
N SER A 25 13.31 -8.47 1.11
CA SER A 25 12.27 -9.38 1.61
C SER A 25 10.92 -8.67 1.65
N PRO A 26 9.83 -9.28 1.14
CA PRO A 26 8.49 -8.74 1.32
C PRO A 26 8.12 -8.62 2.79
N GLU A 27 7.58 -7.48 3.18
CA GLU A 27 6.94 -7.30 4.48
C GLU A 27 5.51 -7.87 4.46
N PRO A 28 4.93 -8.17 5.64
CA PRO A 28 3.53 -8.58 5.74
C PRO A 28 2.59 -7.57 5.05
N ILE A 29 1.76 -8.08 4.14
CA ILE A 29 0.81 -7.26 3.39
C ILE A 29 -0.42 -7.01 4.26
N THR A 30 -0.48 -5.84 4.89
CA THR A 30 -1.61 -5.37 5.70
C THR A 30 -2.49 -4.36 4.97
N GLY A 31 -2.10 -3.96 3.76
CA GLY A 31 -2.75 -2.91 2.98
C GLY A 31 -2.53 -3.12 1.48
N PRO A 32 -2.59 -2.05 0.67
CA PRO A 32 -2.37 -2.16 -0.77
C PRO A 32 -0.97 -2.68 -1.09
N SER A 33 -0.87 -3.51 -2.12
CA SER A 33 0.38 -4.14 -2.54
C SER A 33 0.64 -3.96 -4.03
N VAL A 34 1.90 -4.08 -4.44
CA VAL A 34 2.33 -4.08 -5.84
C VAL A 34 3.07 -5.37 -6.16
N GLN A 35 2.77 -5.95 -7.31
CA GLN A 35 3.45 -7.14 -7.82
C GLN A 35 4.76 -6.74 -8.52
N ILE A 36 5.89 -7.25 -8.03
CA ILE A 36 7.21 -7.05 -8.62
C ILE A 36 7.85 -8.42 -8.85
N GLY A 37 8.01 -8.77 -10.13
CA GLY A 37 8.39 -10.13 -10.53
C GLY A 37 7.35 -11.15 -10.05
N ARG A 38 7.77 -12.09 -9.20
CA ARG A 38 6.92 -13.17 -8.66
C ARG A 38 6.38 -12.89 -7.26
N ARG A 39 6.67 -11.73 -6.66
CA ARG A 39 6.36 -11.40 -5.27
C ARG A 39 5.52 -10.13 -5.19
N ALA A 40 4.62 -10.09 -4.21
CA ALA A 40 3.85 -8.90 -3.87
C ALA A 40 4.52 -8.19 -2.68
N TYR A 41 4.57 -6.87 -2.74
CA TYR A 41 5.16 -6.02 -1.71
C TYR A 41 4.16 -4.94 -1.28
N PRO A 42 4.08 -4.57 0.00
CA PRO A 42 3.34 -3.39 0.42
C PRO A 42 3.80 -2.15 -0.34
N VAL A 43 2.86 -1.36 -0.86
CA VAL A 43 3.21 -0.19 -1.68
C VAL A 43 4.06 0.82 -0.90
N LYS A 44 3.86 0.93 0.42
CA LYS A 44 4.67 1.80 1.28
C LYS A 44 6.09 1.28 1.48
N GLN A 45 6.30 -0.03 1.45
CA GLN A 45 7.65 -0.61 1.47
C GLN A 45 8.39 -0.24 0.18
N VAL A 46 7.76 -0.47 -0.98
CA VAL A 46 8.37 -0.18 -2.28
C VAL A 46 8.71 1.30 -2.40
N GLY A 47 7.77 2.18 -2.06
CA GLY A 47 7.99 3.63 -2.05
C GLY A 47 9.24 4.03 -1.26
N ALA A 48 9.36 3.52 -0.03
CA ALA A 48 10.50 3.84 0.84
C ALA A 48 11.83 3.35 0.26
N VAL A 49 11.86 2.16 -0.36
CA VAL A 49 13.09 1.61 -0.96
C VAL A 49 13.51 2.43 -2.19
N VAL A 50 12.56 2.75 -3.09
CA VAL A 50 12.89 3.41 -4.36
C VAL A 50 13.17 4.90 -4.20
N THR A 51 12.47 5.60 -3.29
CA THR A 51 12.69 7.04 -3.06
C THR A 51 13.70 7.33 -1.96
N ARG A 52 14.01 6.35 -1.10
CA ARG A 52 14.79 6.50 0.13
C ARG A 52 14.19 7.50 1.13
N GLN A 53 12.89 7.78 1.03
CA GLN A 53 12.16 8.67 1.94
C GLN A 53 11.51 7.89 3.09
N ASP A 54 11.13 8.61 4.16
CA ASP A 54 10.36 8.02 5.24
C ASP A 54 8.94 7.69 4.76
N ARG A 55 8.38 6.57 5.22
CA ARG A 55 7.00 6.17 4.88
C ARG A 55 5.96 7.20 5.31
N ARG A 56 6.28 8.08 6.24
CA ARG A 56 5.40 9.16 6.72
C ARG A 56 5.31 10.31 5.72
N ASP A 57 6.28 10.46 4.83
CA ASP A 57 6.35 11.59 3.90
C ASP A 57 5.42 11.43 2.69
N PHE A 58 4.97 10.21 2.41
CA PHE A 58 4.09 9.90 1.27
C PHE A 58 2.94 8.96 1.63
N THR A 59 1.92 9.04 0.78
CA THR A 59 0.72 8.20 0.84
C THR A 59 0.86 6.95 -0.01
N ALA A 60 0.12 5.90 0.35
CA ALA A 60 0.02 4.70 -0.49
C ALA A 60 -0.52 5.02 -1.90
N GLY A 61 -1.44 5.98 -2.00
CA GLY A 61 -2.02 6.41 -3.27
C GLY A 61 -1.01 7.04 -4.24
N GLU A 62 -0.06 7.84 -3.74
CA GLU A 62 1.03 8.39 -4.57
C GLU A 62 1.88 7.27 -5.18
N VAL A 63 2.27 6.29 -4.35
CA VAL A 63 3.09 5.18 -4.82
C VAL A 63 2.33 4.29 -5.79
N ILE A 64 1.06 3.99 -5.54
CA ILE A 64 0.21 3.22 -6.47
C ILE A 64 0.16 3.92 -7.83
N ARG A 65 -0.10 5.24 -7.87
CA ARG A 65 -0.15 5.99 -9.14
C ARG A 65 1.19 5.92 -9.87
N ALA A 66 2.31 6.05 -9.16
CA ALA A 66 3.63 5.94 -9.75
C ALA A 66 3.87 4.54 -10.33
N MET A 67 3.59 3.50 -9.55
CA MET A 67 3.80 2.10 -9.96
C MET A 67 2.90 1.67 -11.11
N THR A 68 1.60 2.01 -11.08
CA THR A 68 0.67 1.76 -12.20
C THR A 68 1.13 2.43 -13.49
N ARG A 69 1.61 3.67 -13.41
CA ARG A 69 2.11 4.39 -14.59
C ARG A 69 3.42 3.81 -15.14
N LEU A 70 4.23 3.17 -14.29
CA LEU A 70 5.41 2.39 -14.70
C LEU A 70 5.05 1.02 -15.29
N GLY A 71 3.78 0.62 -15.26
CA GLY A 71 3.30 -0.65 -15.79
C GLY A 71 3.22 -1.78 -14.77
N PHE A 72 3.39 -1.50 -13.48
CA PHE A 72 3.23 -2.52 -12.43
C PHE A 72 1.76 -2.76 -12.08
N THR A 73 1.43 -3.99 -11.73
CA THR A 73 0.12 -4.37 -11.21
C THR A 73 0.04 -4.07 -9.71
N CYS A 74 -0.90 -3.20 -9.32
CA CYS A 74 -1.21 -2.93 -7.92
C CYS A 74 -2.50 -3.63 -7.52
N HIS A 75 -2.54 -4.15 -6.30
CA HIS A 75 -3.70 -4.78 -5.70
C HIS A 75 -4.20 -3.90 -4.54
N PRO A 76 -5.52 -3.69 -4.42
CA PRO A 76 -6.08 -2.99 -3.28
C PRO A 76 -5.78 -3.77 -1.98
N ALA A 77 -5.91 -3.09 -0.84
CA ALA A 77 -5.87 -3.79 0.44
C ALA A 77 -6.93 -4.89 0.45
N PRO A 78 -6.66 -6.07 1.06
CA PRO A 78 -7.75 -6.97 1.40
C PRO A 78 -8.76 -6.16 2.19
N ALA A 79 -10.01 -6.14 1.73
CA ALA A 79 -11.08 -5.50 2.47
C ALA A 79 -11.15 -6.22 3.82
N VAL A 80 -10.62 -5.60 4.86
CA VAL A 80 -11.06 -5.89 6.20
C VAL A 80 -12.53 -5.50 6.12
N ALA A 81 -13.43 -6.49 6.09
CA ALA A 81 -14.84 -6.22 6.30
C ALA A 81 -14.87 -5.34 7.54
N ALA A 82 -15.19 -4.07 7.36
CA ALA A 82 -15.27 -3.15 8.46
C ALA A 82 -16.35 -3.77 9.35
N ALA A 83 -15.95 -4.40 10.46
CA ALA A 83 -16.89 -4.75 11.49
C ALA A 83 -17.50 -3.41 11.86
N ASP A 84 -18.76 -3.21 11.49
CA ASP A 84 -19.43 -1.94 11.68
C ASP A 84 -19.27 -1.57 13.15
N PRO A 85 -18.55 -0.49 13.47
CA PRO A 85 -18.21 -0.18 14.87
C PRO A 85 -19.47 0.05 15.70
N ILE A 86 -20.57 0.42 15.04
CA ILE A 86 -21.92 0.54 15.61
C ILE A 86 -22.51 -0.83 15.95
N GLU A 87 -22.36 -1.83 15.07
CA GLU A 87 -22.88 -3.18 15.33
C GLU A 87 -22.09 -3.87 16.43
N THR A 88 -20.76 -3.71 16.42
CA THR A 88 -19.89 -4.20 17.50
C THR A 88 -20.22 -3.53 18.83
N ALA A 89 -20.47 -2.22 18.86
CA ALA A 89 -20.88 -1.52 20.08
C ALA A 89 -22.27 -1.96 20.56
N SER A 90 -23.21 -2.20 19.63
CA SER A 90 -24.56 -2.66 19.94
C SER A 90 -24.57 -4.07 20.53
N ASP A 91 -23.71 -4.97 20.04
CA ASP A 91 -23.55 -6.32 20.59
C ASP A 91 -22.92 -6.28 21.99
N LEU A 92 -21.93 -5.40 22.22
CA LEU A 92 -21.30 -5.22 23.54
C LEU A 92 -22.23 -4.58 24.59
N LEU A 93 -23.16 -3.73 24.17
CA LEU A 93 -24.11 -3.05 25.07
C LEU A 93 -25.32 -3.92 25.43
N GLY A 94 -25.52 -5.05 24.74
CA GLY A 94 -26.67 -5.93 24.92
C GLY A 94 -27.93 -5.37 24.27
N LYS A 95 -28.64 -6.22 23.52
CA LYS A 95 -29.94 -5.87 22.92
C LYS A 95 -30.97 -5.66 24.05
N PRO A 96 -31.86 -4.66 23.97
CA PRO A 96 -32.92 -4.52 24.96
C PRO A 96 -33.76 -5.80 24.93
N MET A 97 -33.98 -6.42 26.09
CA MET A 97 -34.93 -7.52 26.20
C MET A 97 -36.33 -6.96 25.92
N GLU A 98 -36.86 -7.23 24.73
CA GLU A 98 -38.29 -7.08 24.47
C GLU A 98 -39.03 -8.09 25.35
N GLY A 99 -39.81 -7.56 26.30
CA GLY A 99 -40.68 -8.32 27.21
C GLY A 99 -42.07 -8.51 26.63
#